data_AF-A0A483A4X2-F1
#
_entry.id   AF-A0A483A4X2-F1
#
_cell.length_a   1.000
_cell.length_b   1.000
_cell.length_c   1.000
_cell.angle_alpha   90.00
_cell.angle_beta   90.00
_cell.angle_gamma   90.00
#
_symmetry.space_group_name_H-M   'P 1'
#
loop_
_entity.id
_entity.type
_entity.pdbx_description
1 polymer ?
#
loop_
_entity_poly.entity_id
_entity_poly.type
_entity_poly.pdbx_seq_one_letter_code
_entity_poly.pdbx_strand_id
1 'polypeptide(L)'
;MSMNSKYYKNINIIILLFVCTATQAVELSKGQTFDIVEPNLLAEIKQKANQVNWKKLQKDMKFTQEVVRLPIAKEDGSYYHTPITLLPFEVKDKNGKILYPKGFKFNPLKYTTMPNQLIVLGSPRHLQTVSSSSSLVSADDTLLIVNMDARAFIKQTGKRAFLLTKDAIKRLGVKTVPAIISQEGDKFLIQTFAPRSDL
;
A
#
# COMPACT_ATOMS: atom_id res chain seq x y z
N MET A 1 26.12 32.19 98.25
CA MET A 1 26.49 32.27 96.83
C MET A 1 26.85 30.87 96.34
N SER A 2 25.88 30.14 95.80
CA SER A 2 26.01 29.11 94.75
C SER A 2 24.63 28.49 94.59
N MET A 3 23.87 28.94 93.59
CA MET A 3 22.51 28.49 93.32
C MET A 3 22.55 27.30 92.35
N ASN A 4 21.75 26.29 92.67
CA ASN A 4 21.59 24.97 92.06
C ASN A 4 21.75 24.85 90.53
N SER A 5 22.71 24.02 90.11
CA SER A 5 22.98 23.56 88.73
C SER A 5 21.88 22.64 88.12
N LYS A 6 20.79 22.34 88.83
CA LYS A 6 19.73 21.41 88.35
C LYS A 6 18.68 22.06 87.45
N TYR A 7 18.55 23.39 87.43
CA TYR A 7 17.50 24.09 86.67
C TYR A 7 17.83 24.28 85.19
N TYR A 8 19.11 24.33 84.81
CA TYR A 8 19.56 24.53 83.42
C TYR A 8 19.41 23.28 82.52
N LYS A 9 19.31 22.09 83.13
CA LYS A 9 19.16 20.82 82.39
C LYS A 9 17.72 20.59 81.91
N ASN A 10 16.74 21.06 82.69
CA ASN A 10 15.32 20.93 82.36
C ASN A 10 14.83 22.02 81.39
N ILE A 11 15.44 23.20 81.42
CA ILE A 11 15.17 24.28 80.45
C ILE A 11 15.63 23.93 79.03
N ASN A 12 16.76 23.24 78.87
CA ASN A 12 17.22 22.78 77.56
C ASN A 12 16.34 21.68 76.95
N ILE A 13 15.72 20.82 77.75
CA ILE A 13 14.81 19.77 77.27
C ILE A 13 13.48 20.37 76.78
N ILE A 14 12.97 21.42 77.43
CA ILE A 14 11.74 22.10 77.01
C ILE A 14 11.95 22.90 75.72
N ILE A 15 13.13 23.49 75.52
CA ILE A 15 13.47 24.22 74.29
C ILE A 15 13.67 23.25 73.10
N LEU A 16 14.21 22.04 73.33
CA LEU A 16 14.39 21.04 72.27
C LEU A 16 13.07 20.39 71.81
N LEU A 17 12.06 20.33 72.69
CA LEU A 17 10.72 19.80 72.37
C LEU A 17 9.84 20.79 71.60
N PHE A 18 10.15 22.09 71.60
CA PHE A 18 9.35 23.11 70.90
C PHE A 18 9.76 23.33 69.44
N VAL A 19 10.92 22.82 69.00
CA VAL A 19 11.43 23.02 67.63
C VAL A 19 10.92 21.95 66.64
N CYS A 20 10.17 20.94 67.11
CA CYS A 20 9.79 19.78 66.29
C CYS A 20 8.38 19.86 65.65
N THR A 21 7.74 21.03 65.58
CA THR A 21 6.41 21.17 64.95
C THR A 21 6.41 22.22 63.84
N ALA A 22 7.10 21.94 62.75
CA ALA A 22 6.96 22.71 61.51
C ALA A 22 7.25 21.85 60.27
N THR A 23 6.67 20.65 60.18
CA THR A 23 6.56 19.94 58.91
C THR A 23 5.23 20.32 58.25
N GLN A 24 5.26 21.28 57.33
CA GLN A 24 4.12 21.49 56.43
C GLN A 24 4.14 20.38 55.37
N ALA A 25 3.11 19.54 55.37
CA ALA A 25 2.86 18.61 54.28
C ALA A 25 2.40 19.42 53.05
N VAL A 26 3.19 19.41 51.99
CA VAL A 26 2.78 19.97 50.70
C VAL A 26 1.75 19.02 50.09
N GLU A 27 0.47 19.39 50.13
CA GLU A 27 -0.56 18.70 49.37
C GLU A 27 -0.28 18.89 47.87
N LEU A 28 0.23 17.85 47.23
CA LEU A 28 0.25 17.73 45.78
C LEU A 28 -1.20 17.69 45.28
N SER A 29 -1.72 18.85 44.89
CA SER A 29 -2.99 18.96 44.16
C SER A 29 -2.88 18.11 42.89
N LYS A 30 -3.54 16.96 42.89
CA LYS A 30 -3.64 16.06 41.75
C LYS A 30 -4.30 16.85 40.61
N GLY A 31 -3.60 17.00 39.49
CA GLY A 31 -4.05 17.83 38.36
C GLY A 31 -5.49 17.53 37.94
N GLN A 32 -6.20 18.57 37.50
CA GLN A 32 -7.60 18.46 37.04
C GLN A 32 -7.69 17.44 35.90
N THR A 33 -8.37 16.33 36.14
CA THR A 33 -8.76 15.38 35.09
C THR A 33 -10.04 15.89 34.47
N PHE A 34 -10.02 16.15 33.17
CA PHE A 34 -11.23 16.43 32.41
C PHE A 34 -11.86 15.11 32.00
N ASP A 35 -13.16 14.96 32.20
CA ASP A 35 -13.91 13.86 31.59
C ASP A 35 -13.88 14.05 30.07
N ILE A 36 -13.07 13.25 29.38
CA ILE A 36 -13.06 13.22 27.92
C ILE A 36 -14.28 12.39 27.50
N VAL A 37 -15.41 13.07 27.30
CA VAL A 37 -16.60 12.47 26.70
C VAL A 37 -16.43 12.55 25.19
N GLU A 38 -15.85 11.52 24.58
CA GLU A 38 -15.70 11.47 23.13
C GLU A 38 -17.09 11.59 22.46
N PRO A 39 -17.26 12.51 21.50
CA PRO A 39 -18.50 12.59 20.75
C PRO A 39 -18.73 11.27 19.98
N ASN A 40 -19.99 10.90 19.78
CA ASN A 40 -20.35 9.68 19.08
C ASN A 40 -19.78 9.71 17.64
N LEU A 41 -18.80 8.85 17.37
CA LEU A 41 -18.10 8.77 16.08
C LEU A 41 -19.07 8.61 14.90
N LEU A 42 -20.17 7.86 15.07
CA LEU A 42 -21.15 7.67 14.00
C LEU A 42 -21.89 8.97 13.67
N ALA A 43 -22.21 9.78 14.68
CA ALA A 43 -22.84 11.09 14.48
C ALA A 43 -21.88 12.05 13.75
N GLU A 44 -20.60 12.04 14.12
CA GLU A 44 -19.58 12.86 13.46
C GLU A 44 -19.33 12.44 12.00
N ILE A 45 -19.22 11.14 11.73
CA ILE A 45 -19.08 10.60 10.37
C ILE A 45 -20.29 11.00 9.51
N LYS A 46 -21.52 10.88 10.04
CA LYS A 46 -22.76 11.29 9.34
C LYS A 46 -22.77 12.79 9.03
N GLN A 47 -22.43 13.62 10.01
CA GLN A 47 -22.36 15.07 9.84
C GLN A 47 -21.35 15.46 8.76
N LYS A 48 -20.14 14.89 8.81
CA LYS A 48 -19.10 15.12 7.82
C LYS A 48 -19.51 14.63 6.43
N ALA A 49 -20.12 13.44 6.32
CA ALA A 49 -20.57 12.89 5.04
C ALA A 49 -21.67 13.75 4.37
N ASN A 50 -22.54 14.38 5.15
CA ASN A 50 -23.58 15.28 4.65
C ASN A 50 -23.03 16.61 4.13
N GLN A 51 -21.87 17.05 4.64
CA GLN A 51 -21.20 18.28 4.20
C GLN A 51 -20.38 18.08 2.90
N VAL A 52 -20.19 16.83 2.47
CA VAL A 52 -19.42 16.50 1.27
C VAL A 52 -20.27 16.64 0.01
N ASN A 53 -19.84 17.50 -0.91
CA ASN A 53 -20.43 17.59 -2.24
C ASN A 53 -19.92 16.43 -3.13
N TRP A 54 -20.62 15.29 -3.05
CA TRP A 54 -20.29 14.08 -3.80
C TRP A 54 -20.25 14.28 -5.33
N LYS A 55 -21.13 15.13 -5.88
CA LYS A 55 -21.15 15.43 -7.33
C LYS A 55 -19.90 16.20 -7.77
N LYS A 56 -19.45 17.16 -6.97
CA LYS A 56 -18.22 17.91 -7.23
C LYS A 56 -17.00 16.97 -7.13
N LEU A 57 -16.91 16.18 -6.06
CA LEU A 57 -15.84 15.18 -5.92
C LEU A 57 -15.83 14.19 -7.07
N GLN A 58 -16.99 13.67 -7.52
CA GLN A 58 -17.05 12.73 -8.64
C GLN A 58 -16.59 13.37 -9.96
N LYS A 59 -16.88 14.66 -10.16
CA LYS A 59 -16.42 15.42 -11.34
C LYS A 59 -14.91 15.66 -11.31
N ASP A 60 -14.37 15.98 -10.13
CA ASP A 60 -12.94 16.21 -9.91
C ASP A 60 -12.14 14.88 -9.90
N MET A 61 -12.77 13.78 -9.50
CA MET A 61 -12.27 12.40 -9.58
C MET A 61 -12.44 11.77 -10.97
N LYS A 62 -12.61 12.57 -12.03
CA LYS A 62 -12.38 12.08 -13.39
C LYS A 62 -10.89 11.78 -13.56
N PHE A 63 -10.45 10.66 -12.99
CA PHE A 63 -9.19 10.03 -13.31
C PHE A 63 -9.24 9.66 -14.78
N THR A 64 -8.71 10.53 -15.64
CA THR A 64 -8.38 10.18 -17.01
C THR A 64 -7.28 9.15 -16.93
N GLN A 65 -7.70 7.89 -16.90
CA GLN A 65 -6.83 6.75 -17.02
C GLN A 65 -6.15 6.84 -18.38
N GLU A 66 -4.84 7.11 -18.38
CA GLU A 66 -4.04 7.19 -19.61
C GLU A 66 -4.03 5.82 -20.27
N VAL A 67 -4.71 5.71 -21.41
CA VAL A 67 -4.76 4.48 -22.20
C VAL A 67 -3.45 4.36 -22.95
N VAL A 68 -2.62 3.40 -22.53
CA VAL A 68 -1.37 3.09 -23.24
C VAL A 68 -1.68 2.33 -24.52
N ARG A 69 -0.90 2.61 -25.58
CA ARG A 69 -1.00 1.92 -26.86
C ARG A 69 0.14 0.93 -27.07
N LEU A 70 -0.20 -0.30 -27.45
CA LEU A 70 0.72 -1.34 -27.90
C LEU A 70 0.35 -1.80 -29.31
N PRO A 71 1.34 -2.09 -30.17
CA PRO A 71 1.10 -2.65 -31.50
C PRO A 71 0.44 -4.03 -31.42
N ILE A 72 -0.31 -4.36 -32.45
CA ILE A 72 -0.89 -5.69 -32.61
C ILE A 72 0.19 -6.66 -33.09
N ALA A 73 0.23 -7.88 -32.54
CA ALA A 73 1.14 -8.93 -32.97
C ALA A 73 0.85 -9.33 -34.42
N LYS A 74 1.89 -9.44 -35.25
CA LYS A 74 1.78 -9.82 -36.67
C LYS A 74 1.90 -11.32 -36.90
N GLU A 75 2.57 -12.00 -35.99
CA GLU A 75 2.84 -13.43 -36.02
C GLU A 75 2.73 -14.01 -34.60
N ASP A 76 2.48 -15.31 -34.53
CA ASP A 76 2.52 -16.05 -33.27
C ASP A 76 3.98 -16.21 -32.84
N GLY A 77 4.24 -16.09 -31.54
CA GLY A 77 5.60 -16.19 -31.04
C GLY A 77 5.67 -16.25 -29.53
N SER A 78 6.87 -16.51 -29.02
CA SER A 78 7.12 -16.48 -27.58
C SER A 78 8.50 -15.95 -27.27
N TYR A 79 8.64 -15.31 -26.11
CA TYR A 79 9.92 -14.82 -25.62
C TYR A 79 9.94 -14.74 -24.10
N TYR A 80 11.13 -14.78 -23.53
CA TYR A 80 11.34 -14.64 -22.10
C TYR A 80 11.64 -13.19 -21.70
N HIS A 81 11.16 -12.79 -20.52
CA HIS A 81 11.50 -11.52 -19.90
C HIS A 81 11.87 -11.71 -18.42
N THR A 82 13.00 -11.16 -17.99
CA THR A 82 13.41 -11.15 -16.57
C THR A 82 13.11 -9.79 -15.96
N PRO A 83 12.18 -9.69 -14.98
CA PRO A 83 11.79 -8.41 -14.40
C PRO A 83 12.81 -7.95 -13.34
N ILE A 84 13.90 -7.31 -13.79
CA ILE A 84 14.89 -6.74 -12.86
C ILE A 84 14.38 -5.39 -12.34
N THR A 85 14.25 -5.27 -11.03
CA THR A 85 13.85 -4.05 -10.32
C THR A 85 15.03 -3.43 -9.58
N LEU A 86 15.07 -2.10 -9.56
CA LEU A 86 16.01 -1.29 -8.79
C LEU A 86 15.32 -0.76 -7.53
N LEU A 87 15.97 -0.89 -6.38
CA LEU A 87 15.48 -0.34 -5.13
C LEU A 87 15.66 1.19 -5.12
N PRO A 88 14.60 2.01 -5.00
CA PRO A 88 14.74 3.47 -5.11
C PRO A 88 15.25 4.13 -3.82
N PHE A 89 15.31 3.38 -2.72
CA PHE A 89 15.72 3.83 -1.39
C PHE A 89 16.63 2.79 -0.72
N GLU A 90 17.28 3.20 0.37
CA GLU A 90 18.04 2.29 1.23
C GLU A 90 17.11 1.58 2.21
N VAL A 91 17.34 0.30 2.44
CA VAL A 91 16.70 -0.46 3.53
C VAL A 91 17.70 -0.59 4.66
N LYS A 92 17.33 -0.12 5.85
CA LYS A 92 18.16 -0.13 7.06
C LYS A 92 17.54 -1.05 8.12
N ASP A 93 18.39 -1.67 8.93
CA ASP A 93 17.92 -2.40 10.11
C ASP A 93 17.57 -1.44 11.27
N LYS A 94 17.14 -2.01 12.41
CA LYS A 94 16.79 -1.26 13.62
C LYS A 94 17.95 -0.43 14.22
N ASN A 95 19.19 -0.76 13.87
CA ASN A 95 20.40 -0.08 14.35
C ASN A 95 20.94 0.93 13.31
N GLY A 96 20.24 1.12 12.19
CA GLY A 96 20.64 2.02 11.12
C GLY A 96 21.66 1.42 10.12
N LYS A 97 22.02 0.15 10.25
CA LYS A 97 22.91 -0.54 9.29
C LYS A 97 22.17 -0.77 7.99
N ILE A 98 22.78 -0.38 6.87
CA ILE A 98 22.20 -0.60 5.53
C ILE A 98 22.22 -2.09 5.21
N LEU A 99 21.03 -2.67 5.03
CA LEU A 99 20.82 -4.04 4.56
C LEU A 99 20.84 -4.10 3.03
N TYR A 100 20.16 -3.16 2.38
CA TYR A 100 20.16 -3.02 0.93
C TYR A 100 20.39 -1.56 0.54
N PRO A 101 21.41 -1.27 -0.28
CA PRO A 101 21.64 0.09 -0.74
C PRO A 101 20.60 0.51 -1.77
N LYS A 102 20.41 1.82 -1.91
CA LYS A 102 19.70 2.39 -3.06
C LYS A 102 20.37 1.93 -4.35
N GLY A 103 19.57 1.56 -5.35
CA GLY A 103 20.03 1.01 -6.62
C GLY A 103 20.32 -0.49 -6.59
N PHE A 104 20.06 -1.18 -5.48
CA PHE A 104 20.12 -2.64 -5.42
C PHE A 104 19.22 -3.27 -6.50
N LYS A 105 19.80 -4.14 -7.32
CA LYS A 105 19.11 -4.85 -8.41
C LYS A 105 18.67 -6.22 -7.94
N PHE A 106 17.39 -6.53 -8.08
CA PHE A 106 16.87 -7.86 -7.79
C PHE A 106 15.74 -8.26 -8.73
N ASN A 107 15.51 -9.56 -8.83
CA ASN A 107 14.40 -10.14 -9.57
C ASN A 107 13.31 -10.58 -8.58
N PRO A 108 12.12 -9.95 -8.57
CA PRO A 108 11.03 -10.31 -7.67
C PRO A 108 10.60 -11.78 -7.81
N LEU A 109 10.69 -12.35 -9.01
CA LEU A 109 10.25 -13.74 -9.27
C LEU A 109 11.10 -14.80 -8.56
N LYS A 110 12.24 -14.42 -7.96
CA LYS A 110 13.02 -15.30 -7.09
C LYS A 110 12.43 -15.44 -5.68
N TYR A 111 11.53 -14.54 -5.30
CA TYR A 111 10.99 -14.43 -3.94
C TYR A 111 9.47 -14.54 -3.89
N THR A 112 8.80 -14.46 -5.04
CA THR A 112 7.34 -14.57 -5.15
C THR A 112 6.95 -15.36 -6.40
N THR A 113 5.79 -16.01 -6.32
CA THR A 113 5.20 -16.78 -7.41
C THR A 113 3.89 -16.14 -7.86
N MET A 114 3.64 -16.15 -9.16
CA MET A 114 2.43 -15.68 -9.78
C MET A 114 1.56 -16.89 -10.15
N PRO A 115 0.52 -17.22 -9.35
CA PRO A 115 -0.25 -18.45 -9.53
C PRO A 115 -1.12 -18.43 -10.80
N ASN A 116 -1.59 -17.24 -11.20
CA ASN A 116 -2.49 -17.08 -12.34
C ASN A 116 -1.77 -16.35 -13.48
N GLN A 117 -2.24 -16.55 -14.71
CA GLN A 117 -1.67 -15.87 -15.87
C GLN A 117 -2.21 -14.45 -15.99
N LEU A 118 -1.44 -13.61 -16.68
CA LEU A 118 -1.88 -12.27 -17.07
C LEU A 118 -2.14 -12.26 -18.57
N ILE A 119 -3.35 -11.85 -18.97
CA ILE A 119 -3.77 -11.84 -20.37
C ILE A 119 -3.91 -10.39 -20.81
N VAL A 120 -3.02 -9.96 -21.71
CA VAL A 120 -2.98 -8.59 -22.22
C VAL A 120 -3.75 -8.49 -23.53
N LEU A 121 -4.78 -7.64 -23.56
CA LEU A 121 -5.72 -7.50 -24.68
C LEU A 121 -5.80 -6.03 -25.13
N GLY A 122 -5.82 -5.83 -26.45
CA GLY A 122 -5.99 -4.52 -27.09
C GLY A 122 -7.41 -4.28 -27.61
N SER A 123 -8.24 -5.31 -27.70
CA SER A 123 -9.64 -5.21 -28.11
C SER A 123 -10.45 -6.40 -27.58
N PRO A 124 -11.79 -6.33 -27.55
CA PRO A 124 -12.66 -7.45 -27.17
C PRO A 124 -12.51 -8.67 -28.08
N ARG A 125 -12.21 -8.46 -29.38
CA ARG A 125 -12.00 -9.55 -30.36
C ARG A 125 -10.80 -10.43 -29.99
N HIS A 126 -9.80 -9.87 -29.33
CA HIS A 126 -8.63 -10.62 -28.91
C HIS A 126 -8.97 -11.75 -27.93
N LEU A 127 -10.10 -11.69 -27.21
CA LEU A 127 -10.55 -12.81 -26.37
C LEU A 127 -10.72 -14.09 -27.19
N GLN A 128 -11.27 -14.00 -28.40
CA GLN A 128 -11.43 -15.16 -29.26
C GLN A 128 -10.07 -15.69 -29.72
N THR A 129 -9.16 -14.80 -30.15
CA THR A 129 -7.79 -15.18 -30.56
C THR A 129 -7.07 -15.95 -29.46
N VAL A 130 -7.11 -15.45 -28.22
CA VAL A 130 -6.42 -16.08 -27.09
C VAL A 130 -7.10 -17.39 -26.69
N SER A 131 -8.43 -17.42 -26.57
CA SER A 131 -9.18 -18.63 -26.22
C SER A 131 -9.05 -19.76 -27.25
N SER A 132 -8.94 -19.44 -28.54
CA SER A 132 -8.76 -20.43 -29.60
C SER A 132 -7.33 -20.95 -29.70
N SER A 133 -6.35 -20.16 -29.25
CA SER A 133 -4.92 -20.52 -29.35
C SER A 133 -4.39 -21.17 -28.08
N SER A 134 -5.12 -21.06 -26.97
CA SER A 134 -4.71 -21.57 -25.68
C SER A 134 -5.93 -22.02 -24.88
N SER A 135 -5.99 -23.32 -24.57
CA SER A 135 -6.95 -23.88 -23.60
C SER A 135 -6.70 -23.42 -22.16
N LEU A 136 -5.73 -22.51 -21.94
CA LEU A 136 -5.19 -22.15 -20.64
C LEU A 136 -5.86 -20.92 -20.01
N VAL A 137 -6.80 -20.25 -20.71
CA VAL A 137 -7.50 -19.10 -20.13
C VAL A 137 -8.53 -19.59 -19.11
N SER A 138 -8.14 -19.53 -17.84
CA SER A 138 -9.02 -19.80 -16.70
C SER A 138 -9.87 -18.57 -16.35
N ALA A 139 -10.94 -18.80 -15.60
CA ALA A 139 -11.74 -17.72 -15.00
C ALA A 139 -10.93 -16.90 -13.97
N ASP A 140 -9.88 -17.50 -13.40
CA ASP A 140 -9.02 -16.89 -12.38
C ASP A 140 -7.90 -16.02 -12.97
N ASP A 141 -7.69 -16.08 -14.29
CA ASP A 141 -6.66 -15.27 -14.95
C ASP A 141 -7.03 -13.80 -15.00
N THR A 142 -6.00 -12.95 -14.90
CA THR A 142 -6.20 -11.50 -14.85
C THR A 142 -6.17 -10.90 -16.24
N LEU A 143 -7.28 -10.28 -16.65
CA LEU A 143 -7.35 -9.54 -17.92
C LEU A 143 -6.79 -8.12 -17.75
N LEU A 144 -5.83 -7.78 -18.61
CA LEU A 144 -5.15 -6.48 -18.65
C LEU A 144 -5.41 -5.81 -20.00
N ILE A 145 -5.92 -4.58 -19.98
CA ILE A 145 -6.42 -3.86 -21.16
C ILE A 145 -5.46 -2.74 -21.55
N VAL A 146 -5.13 -2.70 -22.84
CA VAL A 146 -4.46 -1.59 -23.53
C VAL A 146 -5.29 -1.15 -24.74
N ASN A 147 -4.87 -0.08 -25.42
CA ASN A 147 -5.49 0.46 -26.65
C ASN A 147 -6.95 0.98 -26.51
N MET A 148 -7.63 0.72 -25.40
CA MET A 148 -9.00 1.17 -25.11
C MET A 148 -9.24 1.39 -23.61
N ASP A 149 -10.38 2.00 -23.27
CA ASP A 149 -10.83 2.14 -21.88
C ASP A 149 -11.30 0.78 -21.32
N ALA A 150 -10.78 0.40 -20.15
CA ALA A 150 -11.10 -0.87 -19.51
C ALA A 150 -12.58 -0.99 -19.11
N ARG A 151 -13.26 0.11 -18.76
CA ARG A 151 -14.72 0.11 -18.47
C ARG A 151 -15.53 -0.16 -19.73
N ALA A 152 -15.10 0.37 -20.88
CA ALA A 152 -15.74 0.07 -22.16
C ALA A 152 -15.60 -1.43 -22.48
N PHE A 153 -14.41 -2.01 -22.26
CA PHE A 153 -14.18 -3.45 -22.41
C PHE A 153 -15.09 -4.28 -21.46
N ILE A 154 -15.15 -3.93 -20.17
CA ILE A 154 -15.99 -4.61 -19.18
C ILE A 154 -17.46 -4.53 -19.60
N LYS A 155 -17.95 -3.35 -20.02
CA LYS A 155 -19.35 -3.16 -20.45
C LYS A 155 -19.69 -4.03 -21.66
N GLN A 156 -18.77 -4.18 -22.61
CA GLN A 156 -19.01 -4.96 -23.82
C GLN A 156 -18.89 -6.47 -23.61
N THR A 157 -17.97 -6.92 -22.75
CA THR A 157 -17.63 -8.34 -22.60
C THR A 157 -18.22 -8.98 -21.34
N GLY A 158 -18.64 -8.18 -20.37
CA GLY A 158 -19.05 -8.65 -19.03
C GLY A 158 -17.89 -9.19 -18.18
N LYS A 159 -16.65 -9.19 -18.67
CA LYS A 159 -15.48 -9.73 -17.96
C LYS A 159 -14.79 -8.66 -17.12
N ARG A 160 -14.37 -9.03 -15.91
CA ARG A 160 -13.53 -8.17 -15.06
C ARG A 160 -12.18 -7.99 -15.73
N ALA A 161 -11.75 -6.74 -15.87
CA ALA A 161 -10.47 -6.41 -16.49
C ALA A 161 -9.89 -5.13 -15.87
N PHE A 162 -8.58 -4.99 -15.93
CA PHE A 162 -7.84 -3.85 -15.38
C PHE A 162 -7.10 -3.14 -16.50
N LEU A 163 -6.97 -1.82 -16.40
CA LEU A 163 -6.12 -1.07 -17.31
C LEU A 163 -4.64 -1.41 -17.07
N LEU A 164 -3.91 -1.68 -18.14
CA LEU A 164 -2.47 -1.87 -18.06
C LEU A 164 -1.72 -0.53 -18.16
N THR A 165 -0.98 -0.18 -17.11
CA THR A 165 -0.24 1.08 -17.05
C THR A 165 1.10 1.01 -17.77
N LYS A 166 1.67 2.18 -18.09
CA LYS A 166 2.97 2.30 -18.77
C LYS A 166 4.11 1.64 -18.00
N ASP A 167 4.11 1.76 -16.67
CA ASP A 167 5.13 1.15 -15.82
C ASP A 167 4.95 -0.36 -15.72
N ALA A 168 3.70 -0.84 -15.69
CA ALA A 168 3.42 -2.28 -15.72
C ALA A 168 3.88 -2.91 -17.04
N ILE A 169 3.67 -2.24 -18.19
CA ILE A 169 4.20 -2.70 -19.49
C ILE A 169 5.71 -2.91 -19.44
N LYS A 170 6.46 -1.94 -18.88
CA LYS A 170 7.92 -2.03 -18.76
C LYS A 170 8.36 -3.16 -17.85
N ARG A 171 7.68 -3.36 -16.71
CA ARG A 171 8.00 -4.40 -15.72
C ARG A 171 7.66 -5.81 -16.22
N LEU A 172 6.57 -5.93 -16.98
CA LEU A 172 6.12 -7.21 -17.54
C LEU A 172 6.83 -7.55 -18.85
N GLY A 173 7.38 -6.55 -19.56
CA GLY A 173 8.12 -6.76 -20.81
C GLY A 173 7.22 -7.07 -22.02
N VAL A 174 5.92 -6.80 -21.93
CA VAL A 174 4.98 -7.00 -23.04
C VAL A 174 5.20 -5.94 -24.13
N LYS A 175 5.34 -6.39 -25.38
CA LYS A 175 5.64 -5.52 -26.53
C LYS A 175 4.47 -5.40 -27.51
N THR A 176 3.71 -6.47 -27.67
CA THR A 176 2.60 -6.58 -28.63
C THR A 176 1.40 -7.22 -27.96
N VAL A 177 0.22 -7.05 -28.57
CA VAL A 177 -1.04 -7.65 -28.11
C VAL A 177 -1.78 -8.36 -29.24
N PRO A 178 -2.59 -9.39 -28.95
CA PRO A 178 -2.77 -10.04 -27.65
C PRO A 178 -1.57 -10.86 -27.18
N ALA A 179 -1.42 -10.96 -25.85
CA ALA A 179 -0.37 -11.75 -25.22
C ALA A 179 -0.83 -12.44 -23.94
N ILE A 180 -0.28 -13.62 -23.66
CA ILE A 180 -0.36 -14.32 -22.36
C ILE A 180 1.01 -14.18 -21.69
N ILE A 181 1.00 -13.87 -20.40
CA ILE A 181 2.19 -13.81 -19.56
C ILE A 181 2.04 -14.82 -18.43
N SER A 182 2.94 -15.79 -18.39
CA SER A 182 3.05 -16.79 -17.33
C SER A 182 4.43 -16.73 -16.68
N GLN A 183 4.56 -17.25 -15.46
CA GLN A 183 5.87 -17.38 -14.81
C GLN A 183 6.47 -18.75 -15.09
N GLU A 184 7.72 -18.77 -15.55
CA GLU A 184 8.56 -19.96 -15.66
C GLU A 184 9.84 -19.74 -14.87
N GLY A 185 9.91 -20.36 -13.68
CA GLY A 185 11.02 -20.15 -12.75
C GLY A 185 11.14 -18.68 -12.34
N ASP A 186 12.29 -18.08 -12.64
CA ASP A 186 12.57 -16.67 -12.35
C ASP A 186 12.34 -15.74 -13.56
N LYS A 187 11.59 -16.17 -14.56
CA LYS A 187 11.29 -15.38 -15.77
C LYS A 187 9.80 -15.37 -16.07
N PHE A 188 9.38 -14.37 -16.83
CA PHE A 188 8.11 -14.43 -17.54
C PHE A 188 8.29 -15.10 -18.89
N LEU A 189 7.45 -16.08 -19.21
CA LEU A 189 7.20 -16.50 -20.58
C LEU A 189 6.06 -15.64 -21.13
N ILE A 190 6.32 -14.96 -22.24
CA ILE A 190 5.33 -14.12 -22.92
C ILE A 190 5.04 -14.76 -24.26
N GLN A 191 3.79 -15.15 -24.47
CA GLN A 191 3.31 -15.73 -25.72
C GLN A 191 2.41 -14.70 -26.42
N THR A 192 2.70 -14.40 -27.67
CA THR A 192 1.95 -13.43 -28.49
C THR A 192 1.22 -14.16 -29.59
N PHE A 193 0.03 -13.67 -29.93
CA PHE A 193 -0.83 -14.31 -30.93
C PHE A 193 -1.25 -13.29 -31.97
N ALA A 194 -1.04 -13.60 -33.25
CA ALA A 194 -1.58 -12.81 -34.34
C ALA A 194 -3.12 -12.96 -34.35
N PRO A 195 -3.89 -11.86 -34.28
CA PRO A 195 -5.32 -11.95 -34.49
C PRO A 195 -5.58 -12.49 -35.89
N ARG A 196 -6.21 -13.67 -35.98
CA ARG A 196 -6.63 -14.22 -37.26
C ARG A 196 -7.64 -13.24 -37.86
N SER A 197 -7.34 -12.75 -39.05
CA SER A 197 -8.25 -11.97 -39.86
C SER A 197 -9.28 -12.94 -40.40
N ASP A 198 -10.35 -13.15 -39.65
CA ASP A 198 -11.55 -13.71 -40.22
C ASP A 198 -12.06 -12.67 -41.24
N LEU A 199 -12.11 -13.07 -42.51
CA LEU A 199 -12.62 -12.31 -43.66
C LEU A 199 -13.99 -11.68 -43.38
#